data_AF-A0A1J5IYK6-F1
#
_entry.id   AF-A0A1J5IYK6-F1
#
_cell.length_a   1.000
_cell.length_b   1.000
_cell.length_c   1.000
_cell.angle_alpha   90.00
_cell.angle_beta   90.00
_cell.angle_gamma   90.00
#
_symmetry.space_group_name_H-M   'P 1'
#
loop_
_entity.id
_entity.type
_entity.pdbx_description
1 polymer ?
#
loop_
_entity_poly.entity_id
_entity_poly.type
_entity_poly.pdbx_seq_one_letter_code
_entity_poly.pdbx_strand_id
1 'polypeptide(L)' 'MATPKLTKKTLTDMARDLGIKNAAKAKKEDLIHAIQTAEGNDACFGRIPNCAIKPCLFRGDCIGD' A
#
# COMPACT_ATOMS: atom_id res chain seq x y z
N MET A 1 -6.10 18.02 -1.55
CA MET A 1 -4.80 17.40 -1.85
C MET A 1 -5.09 16.17 -2.70
N ALA A 2 -4.66 16.16 -3.96
CA ALA A 2 -4.94 15.04 -4.86
C ALA A 2 -4.08 13.85 -4.42
N THR A 3 -4.69 12.78 -3.94
CA THR A 3 -3.98 11.54 -3.61
C THR A 3 -3.35 11.01 -4.90
N PRO A 4 -2.01 10.88 -4.98
CA PRO A 4 -1.38 10.41 -6.20
C PRO A 4 -1.82 8.99 -6.50
N LYS A 5 -2.15 8.72 -7.77
CA LYS A 5 -2.50 7.39 -8.25
C LYS A 5 -1.40 6.40 -7.91
N LEU A 6 -1.75 5.32 -7.20
CA LEU A 6 -0.81 4.32 -6.71
C LEU A 6 -0.26 3.47 -7.86
N THR A 7 0.90 3.88 -8.38
CA THR A 7 1.62 3.14 -9.42
C THR A 7 2.58 2.13 -8.80
N LYS A 8 2.94 1.09 -9.56
CA LYS A 8 3.96 0.11 -9.16
C LYS A 8 5.27 0.82 -8.76
N LYS A 9 5.68 1.84 -9.53
CA LYS A 9 6.89 2.64 -9.26
C LYS A 9 6.83 3.27 -7.87
N THR A 10 5.76 4.00 -7.57
CA THR A 10 5.54 4.65 -6.27
C THR A 10 5.60 3.66 -5.11
N LEU A 11 4.98 2.49 -5.25
CA LEU A 11 5.04 1.42 -4.23
C LEU A 11 6.46 0.90 -4.02
N THR A 12 7.21 0.66 -5.10
CA THR A 12 8.62 0.27 -4.97
C THR A 12 9.48 1.33 -4.30
N ASP A 13 9.30 2.61 -4.62
CA ASP A 13 10.06 3.69 -3.99
C ASP A 13 9.75 3.76 -2.48
N MET A 14 8.46 3.78 -2.10
CA MET A 14 8.06 3.73 -0.68
C MET A 14 8.61 2.49 0.04
N ALA A 15 8.55 1.33 -0.60
CA ALA A 15 9.08 0.10 -0.03
C ALA A 15 10.60 0.18 0.19
N ARG A 16 11.34 0.82 -0.73
CA ARG A 16 12.79 1.01 -0.58
C ARG A 16 13.13 1.99 0.54
N ASP A 17 12.37 3.07 0.69
CA ASP A 17 12.55 4.04 1.77
C ASP A 17 12.31 3.40 3.15
N LEU A 18 11.41 2.41 3.22
CA LEU A 18 11.13 1.61 4.41
C LEU A 18 12.09 0.42 4.60
N GLY A 19 13.11 0.27 3.75
CA GLY A 19 14.10 -0.81 3.84
C GLY A 19 13.61 -2.19 3.38
N ILE A 20 12.47 -2.27 2.69
CA ILE A 20 11.91 -3.52 2.16
C ILE A 20 12.73 -3.96 0.94
N LYS A 21 13.37 -5.13 1.07
CA LYS A 21 14.18 -5.73 0.00
C LYS A 21 13.31 -6.40 -1.06
N ASN A 22 13.83 -6.52 -2.27
CA ASN A 22 13.18 -7.20 -3.40
C ASN A 22 11.82 -6.61 -3.86
N ALA A 23 11.52 -5.36 -3.49
CA ALA A 23 10.28 -4.69 -3.84
C ALA A 23 9.97 -4.72 -5.35
N ALA A 24 10.98 -4.62 -6.22
CA ALA A 24 10.78 -4.64 -7.68
C ALA A 24 10.19 -5.96 -8.23
N LYS A 25 10.40 -7.08 -7.51
CA LYS A 25 9.92 -8.42 -7.89
C LYS A 25 8.58 -8.77 -7.23
N ALA A 26 8.17 -8.03 -6.20
CA ALA A 26 6.94 -8.27 -5.48
C ALA A 26 5.70 -7.82 -6.29
N LYS A 27 4.57 -8.47 -6.04
CA LYS A 27 3.28 -8.04 -6.60
C LYS A 27 2.80 -6.77 -5.88
N LYS A 28 1.83 -6.09 -6.48
CA LYS A 28 1.25 -4.86 -5.93
C LYS A 28 0.72 -5.09 -4.50
N GLU A 29 -0.03 -6.17 -4.31
CA GLU A 29 -0.61 -6.53 -3.01
C GLU A 29 0.47 -6.80 -1.95
N ASP A 30 1.47 -7.61 -2.29
CA ASP A 30 2.60 -7.92 -1.40
C ASP A 30 3.37 -6.66 -0.98
N LEU A 31 3.58 -5.74 -1.93
CA LEU A 31 4.21 -4.44 -1.64
C LEU A 31 3.39 -3.62 -0.66
N ILE A 32 2.08 -3.55 -0.85
CA ILE A 32 1.20 -2.78 0.04
C ILE A 32 1.19 -3.41 1.43
N HIS A 33 1.06 -4.73 1.55
CA HIS A 33 1.12 -5.41 2.85
C HIS A 33 2.46 -5.20 3.57
N ALA A 34 3.57 -5.27 2.83
CA ALA A 34 4.89 -5.02 3.39
C ALA A 34 5.04 -3.57 3.87
N ILE A 35 4.56 -2.58 3.09
CA ILE A 35 4.57 -1.17 3.47
C ILE A 35 3.71 -0.95 4.72
N GLN A 36 2.48 -1.45 4.75
CA GLN A 36 1.59 -1.34 5.91
C GLN A 36 2.27 -1.87 7.18
N THR A 37 2.90 -3.05 7.09
CA THR A 37 3.60 -3.66 8.23
C THR A 37 4.83 -2.86 8.65
N ALA A 38 5.61 -2.35 7.68
CA ALA A 38 6.79 -1.52 7.96
C ALA A 38 6.43 -0.15 8.56
N GLU A 39 5.23 0.39 8.26
CA GLU A 39 4.67 1.57 8.91
C GLU A 39 4.09 1.28 10.32
N GLY A 40 4.09 0.02 10.75
CA GLY A 40 3.53 -0.40 12.05
C GLY A 40 2.01 -0.63 12.04
N ASN A 41 1.39 -0.68 10.86
CA ASN A 41 -0.03 -0.98 10.67
C ASN A 41 -0.25 -2.47 10.36
N ASP A 42 -1.49 -2.92 10.52
CA ASP A 42 -1.91 -4.23 10.02
C ASP A 42 -1.90 -4.28 8.48
N ALA A 43 -1.47 -5.43 7.93
CA ALA A 43 -1.52 -5.74 6.51
C ALA A 43 -2.97 -5.99 6.04
N CYS A 44 -3.81 -4.96 6.10
CA CYS A 44 -5.26 -5.04 5.92
C CYS A 44 -5.73 -4.85 4.47
N PHE A 45 -4.84 -4.50 3.54
CA PHE A 45 -5.19 -4.25 2.14
C PHE A 45 -5.92 -5.46 1.53
N GLY A 46 -7.11 -5.22 0.96
CA GLY A 46 -7.97 -6.25 0.37
C GLY A 46 -8.69 -7.16 1.36
N ARG A 47 -8.50 -6.98 2.68
CA ARG A 47 -9.10 -7.85 3.72
C ARG A 47 -10.34 -7.27 4.39
N ILE A 48 -10.49 -5.95 4.37
CA ILE A 48 -11.60 -5.25 5.04
C ILE A 48 -12.56 -4.68 3.97
N PRO A 49 -13.73 -5.32 3.75
CA PRO A 49 -14.65 -4.93 2.67
C PRO A 49 -15.33 -3.56 2.89
N ASN A 50 -15.44 -3.09 4.15
CA ASN A 50 -16.08 -1.82 4.51
C ASN A 50 -15.15 -0.95 5.37
N CYS A 51 -13.92 -0.73 4.91
CA CYS A 51 -12.94 0.03 5.68
C CYS A 51 -13.41 1.48 5.92
N ALA A 52 -13.52 1.89 7.18
CA ALA A 52 -13.94 3.25 7.58
C ALA A 52 -12.81 4.28 7.50
N ILE A 53 -11.56 3.84 7.30
CA ILE A 53 -10.39 4.72 7.23
C ILE A 53 -10.36 5.43 5.86
N LYS A 54 -10.88 6.65 5.84
CA LYS A 54 -10.88 7.53 4.66
C LYS A 54 -9.49 8.04 4.24
N PRO A 55 -8.58 8.44 5.16
CA PRO A 55 -7.28 8.96 4.77
C PRO A 55 -6.24 7.87 4.44
N CYS A 56 -6.66 6.64 4.14
CA CYS A 56 -5.74 5.56 3.80
C CYS A 56 -5.21 5.77 2.37
N LEU A 57 -3.89 5.83 2.22
CA LEU A 57 -3.20 5.99 0.94
C LEU A 57 -3.66 4.93 -0.08
N PHE A 58 -3.84 3.69 0.38
CA PHE A 58 -4.18 2.54 -0.47
C PHE A 58 -5.67 2.38 -0.76
N ARG A 59 -6.54 3.23 -0.19
CA ARG A 59 -8.01 3.07 -0.26
C ARG A 59 -8.54 2.92 -1.68
N GLY A 60 -8.11 3.78 -2.59
CA GLY A 60 -8.62 3.78 -3.97
C GLY A 60 -8.34 2.49 -4.73
N ASP A 61 -7.20 1.83 -4.45
CA ASP A 61 -6.89 0.51 -4.99
C ASP A 61 -7.45 -0.65 -4.15
N CYS A 62 -7.78 -0.42 -2.88
CA CYS A 62 -8.22 -1.45 -1.94
C CYS A 62 -9.70 -1.81 -2.12
N ILE A 63 -10.56 -0.79 -2.24
CA ILE A 63 -12.01 -0.95 -2.34
C ILE A 63 -12.60 -0.34 -3.62
N GLY A 64 -11.75 0.24 -4.48
CA GLY A 64 -12.17 0.78 -5.78
C GLY A 64 -12.88 2.13 -5.75
N ASP A 65 -12.56 2.98 -4.76
CA ASP A 65 -13.15 4.32 -4.56
C ASP A 65 -12.38 5.41 -5.34
#